data_AF-A0AAV7YGC7-F1
#
_entry.id   AF-A0AAV7YGC7-F1
#
_cell.length_a   1.000
_cell.length_b   1.000
_cell.length_c   1.000
_cell.angle_alpha   90.00
_cell.angle_beta   90.00
_cell.angle_gamma   90.00
#
_symmetry.space_group_name_H-M   'P 1'
#
loop_
_entity.id
_entity.type
_entity.pdbx_description
1 polymer ?
#
loop_
_entity_poly.entity_id
_entity_poly.type
_entity_poly.pdbx_seq_one_letter_code
_entity_poly.pdbx_strand_id
1 'polypeptide(L)'
;MFYITFASTIDLYLAVTASILSLIGSLIIIVLNVRFPDYRKNFFRKLIFILSIYDAILSFLFLIPGNKNQGFCAFQGYAIVWLGSMPAYISLSISIITYLNVSKNWSVFRLKKISNKLHIVSAIVATILTCFTIGFAESVHFPFTNWCFIKGRFMLGAFYFLIWICTIASIVLYIMIVKQIRFVYKTIEQMTNLVDKRRKRDNLKVQMRMSTIPLSLVLTWLIASIRRSREIFFPDSNQNSTLNVLHSLTNPLQGFFDCVVFVAFSSYSRQKLKELVCCKEPQDSQDFTHTTSFDEEERRM
;
A
#
# COMPACT_ATOMS: atom_id res chain seq x y z
N MET A 1 27.30 -18.85 -21.39
CA MET A 1 27.75 -18.32 -20.08
C MET A 1 27.55 -16.80 -19.97
N PHE A 2 28.02 -16.00 -20.93
CA PHE A 2 27.86 -14.53 -20.94
C PHE A 2 26.40 -13.99 -20.85
N TYR A 3 25.43 -14.64 -21.49
CA TYR A 3 24.03 -14.21 -21.42
C TYR A 3 23.39 -14.37 -20.03
N ILE A 4 23.84 -15.36 -19.24
CA ILE A 4 23.29 -15.64 -17.91
C ILE A 4 23.79 -14.60 -16.90
N THR A 5 25.06 -14.20 -16.99
CA THR A 5 25.65 -13.13 -16.16
C THR A 5 25.14 -11.74 -16.53
N PHE A 6 24.83 -11.49 -17.81
CA PHE A 6 24.25 -10.21 -18.24
C PHE A 6 22.80 -10.03 -17.75
N ALA A 7 21.96 -11.07 -17.90
CA ALA A 7 20.57 -11.04 -17.42
C ALA A 7 20.49 -10.85 -15.89
N SER A 8 21.33 -11.55 -15.12
CA SER A 8 21.38 -11.40 -13.66
C SER A 8 21.81 -10.00 -13.21
N THR A 9 22.66 -9.33 -14.00
CA THR A 9 23.13 -7.98 -13.71
C THR A 9 22.04 -6.93 -13.95
N ILE A 10 21.29 -7.06 -15.05
CA ILE A 10 20.14 -6.18 -15.34
C ILE A 10 19.07 -6.33 -14.26
N ASP A 11 18.75 -7.57 -13.88
CA ASP A 11 17.76 -7.84 -12.83
C ASP A 11 18.14 -7.14 -11.51
N LEU A 12 19.43 -7.12 -11.16
CA LEU A 12 19.94 -6.41 -9.98
C LEU A 12 19.74 -4.90 -10.06
N TYR A 13 20.13 -4.27 -11.17
CA TYR A 13 19.96 -2.82 -11.33
C TYR A 13 18.49 -2.41 -11.33
N LEU A 14 17.62 -3.19 -11.97
CA LEU A 14 16.17 -2.95 -11.97
C LEU A 14 15.58 -3.07 -10.58
N ALA A 15 15.93 -4.15 -9.87
CA ALA A 15 15.54 -4.39 -8.49
C ALA A 15 15.93 -3.23 -7.56
N VAL A 16 17.20 -2.82 -7.60
CA VAL A 16 17.70 -1.71 -6.78
C VAL A 16 17.00 -0.41 -7.13
N THR A 17 16.88 -0.09 -8.43
CA THR A 17 16.22 1.14 -8.88
C THR A 17 14.75 1.18 -8.44
N ALA A 18 14.03 0.07 -8.62
CA ALA A 18 12.66 -0.09 -8.17
C ALA A 18 12.52 0.10 -6.65
N SER A 19 13.40 -0.53 -5.87
CA SER A 19 13.42 -0.40 -4.40
C SER A 19 13.72 1.02 -3.95
N ILE A 20 14.67 1.72 -4.60
CA ILE A 20 14.97 3.14 -4.30
C ILE A 20 13.73 4.00 -4.59
N LEU A 21 13.12 3.83 -5.75
CA LEU A 21 11.96 4.62 -6.15
C LEU A 21 10.77 4.37 -5.21
N SER A 22 10.58 3.12 -4.80
CA SER A 22 9.56 2.73 -3.83
C SER A 22 9.82 3.31 -2.44
N LEU A 23 11.06 3.25 -1.97
CA LEU A 23 11.48 3.84 -0.71
C LEU A 23 11.26 5.36 -0.72
N ILE A 24 11.62 6.06 -1.80
CA ILE A 24 11.35 7.49 -1.98
C ILE A 24 9.85 7.77 -1.90
N GLY A 25 9.03 7.00 -2.63
CA GLY A 25 7.57 7.13 -2.61
C GLY A 25 6.99 7.00 -1.20
N SER A 26 7.39 5.97 -0.47
CA SER A 26 6.96 5.74 0.91
C SER A 26 7.43 6.84 1.86
N LEU A 27 8.69 7.29 1.73
CA LEU A 27 9.25 8.37 2.55
C LEU A 27 8.54 9.70 2.33
N ILE A 28 8.15 10.03 1.09
CA ILE A 28 7.35 11.23 0.81
C ILE A 28 6.04 11.20 1.63
N ILE A 29 5.32 10.07 1.65
CA ILE A 29 4.08 9.94 2.42
C ILE A 29 4.35 10.05 3.93
N ILE A 30 5.41 9.40 4.42
CA ILE A 30 5.81 9.44 5.83
C ILE A 30 6.12 10.87 6.25
N VAL A 31 6.96 11.59 5.49
CA VAL A 31 7.35 12.98 5.77
C VAL A 31 6.15 13.91 5.75
N LEU A 32 5.23 13.78 4.78
CA LEU A 32 4.01 14.58 4.73
C LEU A 32 3.16 14.42 6.00
N ASN A 33 3.02 13.19 6.51
CA ASN A 33 2.25 12.93 7.73
C ASN A 33 2.96 13.39 9.01
N VAL A 34 4.29 13.31 9.05
CA VAL A 34 5.08 13.76 10.22
C VAL A 34 5.16 15.29 10.27
N ARG A 35 5.40 15.95 9.14
CA ARG A 35 5.68 17.40 9.08
C ARG A 35 4.43 18.27 9.14
N PHE A 36 3.28 17.76 8.71
CA PHE A 36 2.01 18.49 8.73
C PHE A 36 1.01 17.81 9.68
N PRO A 37 0.90 18.27 10.94
CA PRO A 37 -0.04 17.69 11.91
C PRO A 37 -1.49 17.68 11.42
N ASP A 38 -1.91 18.73 10.71
CA ASP A 38 -3.26 18.82 10.13
C ASP A 38 -3.49 17.79 9.02
N TYR A 39 -2.42 17.40 8.32
CA TYR A 39 -2.46 16.31 7.36
C TYR A 39 -2.78 14.99 8.07
N ARG A 40 -2.09 14.73 9.20
CA ARG A 40 -2.21 13.50 9.99
C ARG A 40 -3.50 13.40 10.82
N LYS A 41 -4.14 14.52 11.18
CA LYS A 41 -5.42 14.53 11.93
C LYS A 41 -6.54 13.77 11.20
N ASN A 42 -6.50 13.71 9.87
CA ASN A 42 -7.46 12.93 9.11
C ASN A 42 -7.21 11.43 9.31
N PHE A 43 -8.19 10.76 9.93
CA PHE A 43 -8.13 9.34 10.28
C PHE A 43 -7.71 8.44 9.10
N PHE A 44 -8.23 8.68 7.90
CA PHE A 44 -7.92 7.82 6.76
C PHE A 44 -6.48 8.00 6.25
N ARG A 45 -5.90 9.20 6.41
CA ARG A 45 -4.50 9.45 6.03
C ARG A 45 -3.53 8.75 6.97
N LYS A 46 -3.92 8.56 8.24
CA LYS A 46 -3.17 7.74 9.21
C LYS A 46 -3.07 6.27 8.77
N LEU A 47 -4.09 5.73 8.10
CA LEU A 47 -4.05 4.35 7.58
C LEU A 47 -2.99 4.20 6.49
N ILE A 48 -2.92 5.17 5.57
CA ILE A 48 -1.92 5.19 4.51
C ILE A 48 -0.52 5.43 5.07
N PHE A 49 -0.39 6.26 6.10
CA PHE A 49 0.88 6.41 6.82
C PHE A 49 1.39 5.06 7.36
N ILE A 50 0.52 4.25 7.95
CA ILE A 50 0.89 2.91 8.44
C ILE A 50 1.30 2.01 7.27
N LEU A 51 0.53 2.01 6.17
CA LEU A 51 0.85 1.25 4.95
C LEU A 51 2.25 1.61 4.43
N SER A 52 2.56 2.91 4.29
CA SER A 52 3.85 3.38 3.79
C SER A 52 5.04 3.01 4.68
N ILE A 53 4.82 2.81 5.99
CA ILE A 53 5.89 2.29 6.88
C ILE A 53 6.24 0.85 6.48
N TYR A 54 5.24 -0.01 6.26
CA TYR A 54 5.49 -1.38 5.79
C TYR A 54 6.20 -1.38 4.44
N ASP A 55 5.74 -0.56 3.49
CA ASP A 55 6.36 -0.46 2.17
C ASP A 55 7.80 0.08 2.24
N ALA A 56 8.10 1.03 3.13
CA ALA A 56 9.46 1.53 3.33
C ALA A 56 10.40 0.45 3.87
N ILE A 57 9.97 -0.32 4.87
CA ILE A 57 10.76 -1.42 5.44
C ILE A 57 10.96 -2.52 4.40
N LEU A 58 9.90 -2.89 3.66
CA LEU A 58 9.98 -3.88 2.60
C LEU A 58 10.91 -3.44 1.46
N SER A 59 10.81 -2.17 1.02
CA SER A 59 11.70 -1.59 0.01
C SER A 59 13.15 -1.60 0.47
N PHE A 60 13.40 -1.29 1.74
CA PHE A 60 14.74 -1.37 2.33
C PHE A 60 15.29 -2.81 2.31
N LEU A 61 14.47 -3.81 2.66
CA LEU A 61 14.89 -5.22 2.56
C LEU A 61 15.19 -5.65 1.12
N PHE A 62 14.46 -5.11 0.15
CA PHE A 62 14.74 -5.34 -1.26
C PHE A 62 15.95 -4.54 -1.79
N LEU A 63 16.52 -3.58 -1.05
CA LEU A 63 17.81 -2.98 -1.41
C LEU A 63 18.98 -3.89 -1.06
N ILE A 64 18.80 -4.75 -0.05
CA ILE A 64 19.87 -5.61 0.45
C ILE A 64 19.87 -6.90 -0.40
N PRO A 65 20.95 -7.20 -1.14
CA PRO A 65 21.01 -8.44 -1.89
C PRO A 65 21.06 -9.64 -0.92
N GLY A 66 20.44 -10.74 -1.34
CA GLY A 66 20.51 -12.01 -0.63
C GLY A 66 21.95 -12.51 -0.51
N ASN A 67 22.23 -13.28 0.55
CA ASN A 67 23.56 -13.81 0.84
C ASN A 67 23.47 -15.33 1.10
N LYS A 68 24.56 -16.06 0.86
CA LYS A 68 24.75 -17.48 1.19
C LYS A 68 24.71 -17.78 2.69
N ASN A 69 24.84 -16.77 3.56
CA ASN A 69 24.61 -16.95 5.00
C ASN A 69 23.15 -17.41 5.24
N GLN A 70 22.98 -18.65 5.68
CA GLN A 70 21.66 -19.27 5.83
C GLN A 70 20.75 -18.53 6.81
N GLY A 71 21.31 -18.02 7.92
CA GLY A 71 20.54 -17.26 8.92
C GLY A 71 20.02 -15.94 8.37
N PHE A 72 20.88 -15.18 7.69
CA PHE A 72 20.47 -13.95 7.01
C PHE A 72 19.44 -14.23 5.91
N CYS A 73 19.67 -15.26 5.11
CA CYS A 73 18.80 -15.59 3.99
C CYS A 73 17.40 -16.04 4.46
N ALA A 74 17.34 -16.85 5.53
CA ALA A 74 16.09 -17.21 6.19
C ALA A 74 15.38 -15.97 6.72
N PHE A 75 16.06 -15.13 7.50
CA PHE A 75 15.49 -13.89 8.03
C PHE A 75 14.93 -13.00 6.92
N GLN A 76 15.70 -12.74 5.87
CA GLN A 76 15.29 -11.89 4.76
C GLN A 76 14.07 -12.48 4.04
N GLY A 77 14.09 -13.78 3.73
CA GLY A 77 12.95 -14.45 3.09
C GLY A 77 11.68 -14.38 3.93
N TYR A 78 11.80 -14.58 5.24
CA TYR A 78 10.66 -14.53 6.17
C TYR A 78 10.11 -13.12 6.31
N ALA A 79 11.00 -12.13 6.43
CA ALA A 79 10.62 -10.74 6.51
C ALA A 79 9.93 -10.27 5.22
N ILE A 80 10.41 -10.66 4.04
CA ILE A 80 9.77 -10.35 2.75
C ILE A 80 8.37 -10.96 2.67
N VAL A 81 8.19 -12.21 3.11
CA VAL A 81 6.86 -12.85 3.16
C VAL A 81 5.93 -12.08 4.09
N TRP A 82 6.32 -11.88 5.35
CA TRP A 82 5.47 -11.20 6.33
C TRP A 82 5.14 -9.77 5.92
N LEU A 83 6.16 -8.95 5.62
CA LEU A 83 5.98 -7.56 5.20
C LEU A 83 5.27 -7.45 3.86
N GLY A 84 5.49 -8.38 2.94
CA GLY A 84 4.82 -8.41 1.64
C GLY A 84 3.32 -8.71 1.74
N SER A 85 2.88 -9.49 2.74
CA SER A 85 1.44 -9.74 2.95
C SER A 85 0.69 -8.56 3.58
N MET A 86 1.37 -7.73 4.38
CA MET A 86 0.74 -6.63 5.13
C MET A 86 0.00 -5.62 4.25
N PRO A 87 0.57 -5.15 3.12
CA PRO A 87 -0.12 -4.24 2.22
C PRO A 87 -1.49 -4.74 1.75
N ALA A 88 -1.62 -6.03 1.42
CA ALA A 88 -2.90 -6.61 1.00
C ALA A 88 -3.95 -6.58 2.13
N TYR A 89 -3.54 -6.90 3.35
CA TYR A 89 -4.45 -6.95 4.51
C TYR A 89 -4.85 -5.54 4.98
N ILE A 90 -3.91 -4.59 4.97
CA ILE A 90 -4.18 -3.19 5.29
C ILE A 90 -5.07 -2.56 4.21
N SER A 91 -4.82 -2.87 2.93
CA SER A 91 -5.66 -2.42 1.82
C SER A 91 -7.11 -2.91 1.97
N LEU A 92 -7.32 -4.19 2.32
CA LEU A 92 -8.65 -4.70 2.65
C LEU A 92 -9.29 -3.94 3.81
N SER A 93 -8.51 -3.67 4.86
CA SER A 93 -8.98 -2.90 6.01
C SER A 93 -9.41 -1.48 5.61
N ILE A 94 -8.63 -0.79 4.77
CA ILE A 94 -8.95 0.53 4.22
C ILE A 94 -10.25 0.47 3.42
N SER A 95 -10.42 -0.54 2.57
CA SER A 95 -11.64 -0.73 1.77
C SER A 95 -12.87 -0.99 2.65
N ILE A 96 -12.77 -1.84 3.68
CA ILE A 96 -13.86 -2.11 4.62
C ILE A 96 -14.25 -0.82 5.37
N ILE A 97 -13.27 -0.13 5.94
CA ILE A 97 -13.49 1.11 6.70
C ILE A 97 -14.12 2.18 5.82
N THR A 98 -13.65 2.33 4.58
CA THR A 98 -14.18 3.31 3.64
C THR A 98 -15.61 2.96 3.24
N TYR A 99 -15.89 1.69 2.97
CA TYR A 99 -17.25 1.22 2.69
C TYR A 99 -18.20 1.49 3.87
N LEU A 100 -17.78 1.19 5.10
CA LEU A 100 -18.58 1.45 6.30
C LEU A 100 -18.84 2.95 6.51
N ASN A 101 -17.87 3.80 6.18
CA ASN A 101 -18.09 5.24 6.25
C ASN A 101 -19.06 5.74 5.17
N VAL A 102 -18.85 5.35 3.91
CA VAL A 102 -19.63 5.85 2.76
C VAL A 102 -21.04 5.27 2.70
N SER A 103 -21.18 3.96 2.94
CA SER A 103 -22.46 3.25 2.80
C SER A 103 -23.27 3.23 4.09
N LYS A 104 -22.59 3.14 5.25
CA LYS A 104 -23.27 2.99 6.55
C LYS A 104 -23.19 4.24 7.42
N ASN A 105 -22.54 5.31 6.96
CA ASN A 105 -22.37 6.57 7.70
C ASN A 105 -21.82 6.34 9.12
N TRP A 106 -20.90 5.38 9.27
CA TRP A 106 -20.30 5.12 10.56
C TRP A 106 -19.45 6.30 11.03
N SER A 107 -19.66 6.71 12.29
CA SER A 107 -18.89 7.74 12.98
C SER A 107 -17.40 7.39 13.06
N VAL A 108 -16.52 8.38 13.00
CA VAL A 108 -15.05 8.21 13.08
C VAL A 108 -14.62 7.43 14.32
N PHE A 109 -15.29 7.59 15.47
CA PHE A 109 -15.01 6.84 16.70
C PHE A 109 -15.15 5.32 16.50
N ARG A 110 -16.29 4.88 15.93
CA ARG A 110 -16.53 3.46 15.59
C ARG A 110 -15.52 2.94 14.58
N LEU A 111 -15.16 3.76 13.59
CA LEU A 111 -14.17 3.41 12.56
C LEU A 111 -12.77 3.21 13.14
N LYS A 112 -12.34 4.03 14.11
CA LYS A 112 -11.07 3.85 14.82
C LYS A 112 -11.02 2.52 15.58
N LYS A 113 -12.10 2.17 16.29
CA LYS A 113 -12.18 0.91 17.05
C LYS A 113 -12.10 -0.32 16.14
N ILE A 114 -12.83 -0.33 15.03
CA ILE A 114 -12.76 -1.45 14.07
C ILE A 114 -11.42 -1.51 13.35
N SER A 115 -10.83 -0.35 12.99
CA SER A 115 -9.51 -0.28 12.36
C SER A 115 -8.42 -0.92 13.20
N ASN A 116 -8.35 -0.60 14.50
CA ASN A 116 -7.35 -1.21 15.39
C ASN A 116 -7.53 -2.74 15.45
N LYS A 117 -8.78 -3.22 15.53
CA LYS A 117 -9.07 -4.66 15.50
C LYS A 117 -8.62 -5.30 14.19
N LEU A 118 -8.94 -4.67 13.06
CA LEU A 118 -8.54 -5.17 11.74
C LEU A 118 -7.02 -5.25 11.61
N HIS A 119 -6.28 -4.21 12.04
CA HIS A 119 -4.81 -4.24 12.03
C HIS A 119 -4.22 -5.37 12.89
N ILE A 120 -4.76 -5.58 14.09
CA ILE A 120 -4.31 -6.68 14.97
C ILE A 120 -4.60 -8.04 14.31
N VAL A 121 -5.80 -8.22 13.75
CA VAL A 121 -6.16 -9.45 13.05
C VAL A 121 -5.26 -9.68 11.84
N SER A 122 -4.98 -8.65 11.03
CA SER A 122 -4.03 -8.74 9.91
C SER A 122 -2.64 -9.14 10.36
N ALA A 123 -2.13 -8.57 11.45
CA ALA A 123 -0.84 -8.91 12.03
C ALA A 123 -0.76 -10.38 12.48
N ILE A 124 -1.80 -10.85 13.17
CA ILE A 124 -1.90 -12.24 13.64
C ILE A 124 -1.97 -13.20 12.45
N VAL A 125 -2.84 -12.92 11.47
CA VAL A 125 -3.02 -13.77 10.28
C VAL A 125 -1.71 -13.89 9.48
N ALA A 126 -1.02 -12.77 9.22
CA ALA A 126 0.26 -12.81 8.52
C ALA A 126 1.31 -13.61 9.29
N THR A 127 1.34 -13.46 10.61
CA THR A 127 2.29 -14.17 11.48
C THR A 127 2.02 -15.67 11.45
N ILE A 128 0.77 -16.08 11.62
CA ILE A 128 0.37 -17.50 11.54
C ILE A 128 0.74 -18.09 10.18
N LEU A 129 0.42 -17.40 9.08
CA LEU A 129 0.75 -17.88 7.75
C LEU A 129 2.25 -17.93 7.49
N THR A 130 3.00 -16.92 7.95
CA THR A 130 4.47 -16.93 7.83
C THR A 130 5.04 -18.11 8.61
N CYS A 131 4.66 -18.30 9.87
CA CYS A 131 5.08 -19.44 10.68
C CYS A 131 4.69 -20.79 10.05
N PHE A 132 3.48 -20.90 9.49
CA PHE A 132 3.03 -22.09 8.77
C PHE A 132 3.90 -22.35 7.54
N THR A 133 4.16 -21.36 6.70
CA THR A 133 5.02 -21.53 5.52
C THR A 133 6.47 -21.86 5.87
N ILE A 134 6.97 -21.40 7.04
CA ILE A 134 8.27 -21.80 7.58
C ILE A 134 8.28 -23.27 7.98
N GLY A 135 7.28 -23.74 8.72
CA GLY A 135 7.21 -25.12 9.19
C GLY A 135 7.15 -26.15 8.06
N PHE A 136 6.71 -25.74 6.87
CA PHE A 136 6.61 -26.58 5.67
C PHE A 136 7.54 -26.13 4.53
N ALA A 137 8.56 -25.31 4.84
CA ALA A 137 9.53 -24.89 3.85
C ALA A 137 10.39 -26.10 3.42
N GLU A 138 10.46 -26.36 2.12
CA GLU A 138 11.33 -27.39 1.55
C GLU A 138 12.79 -26.93 1.54
N SER A 139 13.01 -25.65 1.24
CA SER A 139 14.32 -25.02 1.29
C SER A 139 14.17 -23.50 1.36
N VAL A 140 15.11 -22.84 2.03
CA VAL A 140 15.36 -21.42 1.81
C VAL A 140 16.52 -21.35 0.83
N HIS A 141 16.29 -20.70 -0.30
CA HIS A 141 17.30 -20.62 -1.35
C HIS A 141 17.49 -19.18 -1.81
N PHE A 142 18.68 -18.96 -2.34
CA PHE A 142 19.04 -17.82 -3.15
C PHE A 142 18.90 -18.28 -4.61
N PRO A 143 17.76 -18.01 -5.29
CA PRO A 143 17.66 -18.28 -6.72
C PRO A 143 18.52 -17.26 -7.49
N PHE A 144 18.53 -17.32 -8.83
CA PHE A 144 19.02 -16.24 -9.71
C PHE A 144 18.30 -14.89 -9.53
N THR A 145 17.50 -14.73 -8.47
CA THR A 145 16.90 -13.48 -8.01
C THR A 145 17.73 -12.86 -6.92
N ASN A 146 17.79 -11.54 -6.89
CA ASN A 146 18.65 -10.77 -5.98
C ASN A 146 18.29 -10.90 -4.48
N TRP A 147 17.27 -11.68 -4.11
CA TRP A 147 16.78 -11.80 -2.73
C TRP A 147 16.55 -13.25 -2.35
N CYS A 148 16.58 -13.50 -1.05
CA CYS A 148 16.25 -14.79 -0.48
C CYS A 148 14.75 -15.06 -0.47
N PHE A 149 14.37 -16.29 -0.86
CA PHE A 149 12.97 -16.71 -0.89
C PHE A 149 12.79 -18.11 -0.29
N ILE A 150 11.60 -18.31 0.29
CA ILE A 150 11.17 -19.59 0.82
C ILE A 150 10.64 -20.44 -0.34
N LYS A 151 11.16 -21.66 -0.51
CA LYS A 151 10.59 -22.68 -1.40
C LYS A 151 9.65 -23.60 -0.65
N GLY A 152 8.48 -23.83 -1.21
CA GLY A 152 7.58 -24.87 -0.72
C GLY A 152 6.24 -24.84 -1.45
N ARG A 153 5.69 -26.03 -1.72
CA ARG A 153 4.38 -26.17 -2.36
C ARG A 153 3.24 -25.47 -1.61
N PHE A 154 3.33 -25.43 -0.29
CA PHE A 154 2.33 -24.77 0.57
C PHE A 154 2.42 -23.23 0.56
N MET A 155 3.51 -22.66 0.06
CA MET A 155 3.66 -21.20 -0.07
C MET A 155 2.65 -20.62 -1.07
N LEU A 156 2.42 -21.27 -2.22
CA LEU A 156 1.46 -20.77 -3.20
C LEU A 156 0.02 -20.84 -2.66
N GLY A 157 -0.33 -21.96 -2.02
CA GLY A 157 -1.68 -22.21 -1.53
C GLY A 157 -2.05 -21.43 -0.27
N ALA A 158 -1.13 -21.20 0.66
CA ALA A 158 -1.45 -20.52 1.93
C ALA A 158 -1.18 -19.00 1.87
N PHE A 159 -0.07 -18.58 1.25
CA PHE A 159 0.34 -17.17 1.24
C PHE A 159 -0.28 -16.38 0.08
N TYR A 160 -0.02 -16.80 -1.17
CA TYR A 160 -0.52 -16.06 -2.34
C TYR A 160 -2.05 -16.12 -2.45
N PHE A 161 -2.66 -17.28 -2.17
CA PHE A 161 -4.12 -17.41 -2.19
C PHE A 161 -4.81 -16.41 -1.27
N LEU A 162 -4.35 -16.27 -0.02
CA LEU A 162 -4.99 -15.34 0.92
C LEU A 162 -4.75 -13.88 0.51
N ILE A 163 -3.56 -13.54 0.01
CA ILE A 163 -3.30 -12.22 -0.58
C ILE A 163 -4.31 -11.91 -1.69
N TRP A 164 -4.54 -12.85 -2.61
CA TRP A 164 -5.50 -12.66 -3.70
C TRP A 164 -6.95 -12.58 -3.21
N ILE A 165 -7.36 -13.37 -2.21
CA ILE A 165 -8.67 -13.22 -1.59
C ILE A 165 -8.84 -11.80 -1.06
N CYS A 166 -7.87 -11.29 -0.30
CA CYS A 166 -7.94 -9.94 0.25
C CYS A 166 -7.95 -8.87 -0.85
N THR A 167 -7.13 -9.02 -1.89
CA THR A 167 -7.07 -8.10 -3.04
C THR A 167 -8.39 -8.09 -3.82
N ILE A 168 -8.94 -9.26 -4.15
CA ILE A 168 -10.21 -9.39 -4.86
C ILE A 168 -11.35 -8.81 -4.01
N ALA A 169 -11.43 -9.14 -2.72
CA ALA A 169 -12.42 -8.56 -1.81
C ALA A 169 -12.30 -7.03 -1.75
N SER A 170 -11.08 -6.50 -1.76
CA SER A 170 -10.83 -5.06 -1.79
C SER A 170 -11.33 -4.42 -3.10
N ILE A 171 -11.14 -5.08 -4.24
CA ILE A 171 -11.63 -4.61 -5.54
C ILE A 171 -13.16 -4.64 -5.59
N VAL A 172 -13.80 -5.69 -5.06
CA VAL A 172 -15.26 -5.77 -4.96
C VAL A 172 -15.80 -4.62 -4.09
N LEU A 173 -15.20 -4.39 -2.92
CA LEU A 173 -15.56 -3.28 -2.05
C LEU A 173 -15.33 -1.93 -2.73
N TYR A 174 -14.25 -1.76 -3.48
CA TYR A 174 -14.01 -0.55 -4.28
C TYR A 174 -15.16 -0.30 -5.27
N ILE A 175 -15.58 -1.32 -6.03
CA ILE A 175 -16.70 -1.19 -6.97
C ILE A 175 -17.99 -0.82 -6.23
N MET A 176 -18.26 -1.42 -5.07
CA MET A 176 -19.41 -1.07 -4.22
C MET A 176 -19.35 0.38 -3.72
N ILE A 177 -18.16 0.84 -3.27
CA ILE A 177 -17.92 2.21 -2.86
C ILE A 177 -18.16 3.17 -4.02
N VAL A 178 -17.63 2.89 -5.23
CA VAL A 178 -17.87 3.72 -6.42
C VAL A 178 -19.36 3.87 -6.69
N LYS A 179 -20.12 2.77 -6.66
CA LYS A 179 -21.57 2.79 -6.86
C LYS A 179 -22.27 3.65 -5.82
N GLN A 180 -21.94 3.46 -4.55
CA GLN A 180 -22.51 4.24 -3.45
C GLN A 180 -22.13 5.73 -3.54
N ILE A 181 -20.89 6.04 -3.88
CA ILE A 181 -20.42 7.41 -4.08
C ILE A 181 -21.22 8.07 -5.20
N ARG A 182 -21.39 7.42 -6.36
CA ARG A 182 -22.20 7.96 -7.46
C ARG A 182 -23.64 8.24 -7.03
N PHE A 183 -24.23 7.37 -6.20
CA PHE A 183 -25.56 7.60 -5.62
C PHE A 183 -25.56 8.85 -4.70
N VAL A 184 -24.63 8.92 -3.75
CA VAL A 184 -24.53 10.06 -2.81
C VAL A 184 -24.22 11.37 -3.54
N TYR A 185 -23.46 11.34 -4.63
CA TYR A 185 -23.18 12.53 -5.45
C TYR A 185 -24.45 13.16 -6.02
N LYS A 186 -25.42 12.34 -6.48
CA LYS A 186 -26.72 12.84 -6.95
C LYS A 186 -27.49 13.54 -5.83
N THR A 187 -27.45 13.02 -4.61
CA THR A 187 -28.06 13.66 -3.43
C THR A 187 -27.34 14.96 -3.05
N ILE A 188 -26.01 14.98 -3.12
CA ILE A 188 -25.21 16.19 -2.84
C ILE A 188 -25.49 17.29 -3.87
N GLU A 189 -25.81 16.93 -5.11
CA GLU A 189 -26.14 17.89 -6.16
C GLU A 189 -27.39 18.73 -5.82
N GLN A 190 -28.35 18.12 -5.13
CA GLN A 190 -29.58 18.75 -4.68
C GLN A 190 -29.42 19.64 -3.44
N MET A 191 -28.25 19.63 -2.78
CA MET A 191 -28.02 20.47 -1.60
C MET A 191 -27.92 21.96 -1.99
N THR A 192 -28.66 22.81 -1.27
CA THR A 192 -28.67 24.27 -1.46
C THR A 192 -27.46 24.94 -0.80
N ASN A 193 -27.02 24.45 0.37
CA ASN A 193 -25.84 24.96 1.05
C ASN A 193 -24.56 24.58 0.29
N LEU A 194 -23.95 25.57 -0.35
CA LEU A 194 -22.75 25.40 -1.19
C LEU A 194 -21.51 24.99 -0.39
N VAL A 195 -21.41 25.42 0.88
CA VAL A 195 -20.27 25.12 1.76
C VAL A 195 -20.30 23.63 2.12
N ASP A 196 -21.45 23.13 2.59
CA ASP A 196 -21.62 21.71 2.93
C ASP A 196 -21.50 20.81 1.70
N LYS A 197 -22.04 21.26 0.57
CA LYS A 197 -21.93 20.58 -0.72
C LYS A 197 -20.46 20.40 -1.14
N ARG A 198 -19.64 21.45 -1.02
CA ARG A 198 -18.20 21.40 -1.31
C ARG A 198 -17.46 20.47 -0.34
N ARG A 199 -17.70 20.62 0.96
CA ARG A 199 -17.09 19.80 2.02
C ARG A 199 -17.34 18.30 1.84
N LYS A 200 -18.60 17.90 1.59
CA LYS A 200 -18.95 16.49 1.35
C LYS A 200 -18.29 15.94 0.09
N ARG A 201 -18.30 16.71 -0.99
CA ARG A 201 -17.64 16.34 -2.26
C ARG A 201 -16.16 16.07 -2.07
N ASP A 202 -15.45 16.94 -1.37
CA ASP A 202 -14.01 16.81 -1.16
C ASP A 202 -13.67 15.62 -0.25
N ASN A 203 -14.48 15.37 0.79
CA ASN A 203 -14.34 14.17 1.62
C ASN A 203 -14.53 12.86 0.82
N LEU A 204 -15.56 12.80 -0.03
CA LEU A 204 -15.79 11.62 -0.89
C LEU A 204 -14.65 11.39 -1.89
N LYS A 205 -14.06 12.46 -2.46
CA LYS A 205 -12.88 12.33 -3.35
C LYS A 205 -11.69 11.73 -2.61
N VAL A 206 -11.47 12.13 -1.36
CA VAL A 206 -10.38 11.58 -0.54
C VAL A 206 -10.60 10.08 -0.30
N GLN A 207 -11.81 9.69 0.08
CA GLN A 207 -12.19 8.29 0.32
C GLN A 207 -12.11 7.42 -0.94
N MET A 208 -12.56 7.95 -2.08
CA MET A 208 -12.48 7.30 -3.38
C MET A 208 -11.03 6.92 -3.72
N ARG A 209 -10.10 7.88 -3.58
CA ARG A 209 -8.66 7.67 -3.85
C ARG A 209 -8.03 6.64 -2.93
N MET A 210 -8.38 6.67 -1.65
CA MET A 210 -7.90 5.70 -0.66
C MET A 210 -8.33 4.27 -1.00
N SER A 211 -9.52 4.11 -1.58
CA SER A 211 -10.02 2.81 -2.00
C SER A 211 -9.39 2.32 -3.32
N THR A 212 -8.59 3.14 -4.01
CA THR A 212 -7.89 2.78 -5.27
C THR A 212 -6.57 2.04 -5.02
N ILE A 213 -6.05 2.02 -3.79
CA ILE A 213 -4.83 1.29 -3.38
C ILE A 213 -4.80 -0.17 -3.85
N PRO A 214 -5.90 -0.97 -3.82
CA PRO A 214 -5.87 -2.34 -4.33
C PRO A 214 -5.39 -2.49 -5.77
N LEU A 215 -5.51 -1.44 -6.61
CA LEU A 215 -5.00 -1.49 -7.99
C LEU A 215 -3.46 -1.48 -8.03
N SER A 216 -2.79 -0.78 -7.10
CA SER A 216 -1.32 -0.83 -7.01
C SER A 216 -0.85 -2.24 -6.66
N LEU A 217 -1.55 -2.91 -5.73
CA LEU A 217 -1.27 -4.29 -5.34
C LEU A 217 -1.41 -5.27 -6.50
N VAL A 218 -2.42 -5.11 -7.35
CA VAL A 218 -2.55 -5.96 -8.55
C VAL A 218 -1.33 -5.77 -9.47
N LEU A 219 -0.90 -4.53 -9.69
CA LEU A 219 0.23 -4.24 -10.58
C LEU A 219 1.55 -4.86 -10.08
N THR A 220 1.79 -4.82 -8.78
CA THR A 220 3.05 -5.33 -8.18
C THR A 220 3.04 -6.84 -8.02
N TRP A 221 1.93 -7.43 -7.55
CA TRP A 221 1.87 -8.84 -7.15
C TRP A 221 1.43 -9.79 -8.26
N LEU A 222 0.81 -9.32 -9.34
CA LEU A 222 0.37 -10.18 -10.45
C LEU A 222 1.54 -10.92 -11.08
N ILE A 223 2.61 -10.21 -11.41
CA ILE A 223 3.81 -10.79 -12.02
C ILE A 223 4.47 -11.81 -11.09
N ALA A 224 4.62 -11.48 -9.80
CA ALA A 224 5.15 -12.39 -8.79
C ALA A 224 4.34 -13.67 -8.66
N SER A 225 3.01 -13.54 -8.69
CA SER A 225 2.10 -14.68 -8.57
C SER A 225 2.17 -15.60 -9.80
N ILE A 226 2.16 -15.03 -11.01
CA ILE A 226 2.29 -15.81 -12.26
C ILE A 226 3.61 -16.56 -12.29
N ARG A 227 4.71 -15.87 -11.95
CA ARG A 227 6.03 -16.47 -11.88
C ARG A 227 6.07 -17.64 -10.90
N ARG A 228 5.52 -17.45 -9.70
CA ARG A 228 5.54 -18.48 -8.66
C ARG A 228 4.68 -19.69 -9.03
N SER A 229 3.50 -19.47 -9.58
CA SER A 229 2.64 -20.54 -10.11
C SER A 229 3.41 -21.37 -11.14
N ARG A 230 4.07 -20.71 -12.10
CA ARG A 230 4.83 -21.41 -13.14
C ARG A 230 5.99 -22.24 -12.58
N GLU A 231 6.75 -21.71 -11.63
CA GLU A 231 7.86 -22.44 -10.99
C GLU A 231 7.39 -23.74 -10.32
N ILE A 232 6.15 -23.77 -9.82
CA ILE A 232 5.56 -24.94 -9.16
C ILE A 232 5.01 -25.93 -10.18
N PHE A 233 4.31 -25.47 -11.21
CA PHE A 233 3.69 -26.36 -12.21
C PHE A 233 4.68 -26.88 -13.26
N PHE A 234 5.74 -26.12 -13.56
CA PHE A 234 6.72 -26.43 -14.59
C PHE A 234 8.15 -26.20 -14.09
N PRO A 235 8.63 -27.04 -13.13
CA PRO A 235 9.95 -26.88 -12.52
C PRO A 235 11.11 -26.94 -13.53
N ASP A 236 10.94 -27.67 -14.64
CA ASP A 236 11.96 -27.86 -15.69
C ASP A 236 11.88 -26.82 -16.83
N SER A 237 10.89 -25.91 -16.81
CA SER A 237 10.79 -24.90 -17.87
C SER A 237 11.92 -23.88 -17.73
N ASN A 238 12.68 -23.66 -18.82
CA ASN A 238 13.69 -22.61 -18.89
C ASN A 238 13.17 -21.32 -18.24
N GLN A 239 13.94 -20.78 -17.30
CA GLN A 239 13.64 -19.52 -16.64
C GLN A 239 13.48 -18.42 -17.71
N ASN A 240 12.23 -18.06 -18.04
CA ASN A 240 11.97 -17.00 -19.00
C ASN A 240 12.57 -15.70 -18.45
N SER A 241 13.67 -15.25 -19.04
CA SER A 241 14.38 -14.02 -18.66
C SER A 241 13.41 -12.83 -18.49
N THR A 242 12.43 -12.68 -19.39
CA THR A 242 11.43 -11.60 -19.33
C THR A 242 10.57 -11.60 -18.06
N LEU A 243 10.12 -12.77 -17.58
CA LEU A 243 9.25 -12.84 -16.40
C LEU A 243 10.05 -12.55 -15.12
N ASN A 244 11.34 -12.93 -15.10
CA ASN A 244 12.26 -12.59 -14.02
C ASN A 244 12.57 -11.09 -14.01
N VAL A 245 12.85 -10.50 -15.17
CA VAL A 245 13.06 -9.05 -15.35
C VAL A 245 11.85 -8.26 -14.85
N LEU A 246 10.64 -8.62 -15.31
CA LEU A 246 9.41 -7.97 -14.87
C LEU A 246 9.20 -8.13 -13.37
N HIS A 247 9.42 -9.31 -12.81
CA HIS A 247 9.29 -9.53 -11.37
C HIS A 247 10.27 -8.68 -10.55
N SER A 248 11.54 -8.64 -10.96
CA SER A 248 12.58 -7.84 -10.31
C SER A 248 12.26 -6.35 -10.34
N LEU A 249 11.61 -5.87 -11.41
CA LEU A 249 11.14 -4.50 -11.52
C LEU A 249 9.87 -4.22 -10.70
N THR A 250 8.83 -5.04 -10.82
CA THR A 250 7.50 -4.69 -10.29
C THR A 250 7.34 -4.98 -8.81
N ASN A 251 7.96 -6.05 -8.30
CA ASN A 251 7.74 -6.50 -6.93
C ASN A 251 8.16 -5.45 -5.89
N PRO A 252 9.30 -4.72 -6.05
CA PRO A 252 9.68 -3.68 -5.09
C PRO A 252 8.88 -2.38 -5.22
N LEU A 253 8.16 -2.12 -6.33
CA LEU A 253 7.55 -0.82 -6.65
C LEU A 253 6.28 -0.44 -5.86
N GLN A 254 5.93 -1.20 -4.82
CA GLN A 254 4.68 -1.01 -4.06
C GLN A 254 4.52 0.43 -3.53
N GLY A 255 5.50 0.92 -2.76
CA GLY A 255 5.48 2.27 -2.19
C GLY A 255 5.49 3.38 -3.23
N PHE A 256 6.09 3.14 -4.40
CA PHE A 256 6.05 4.09 -5.52
C PHE A 256 4.63 4.24 -6.05
N PHE A 257 3.95 3.14 -6.36
CA PHE A 257 2.58 3.20 -6.87
C PHE A 257 1.61 3.77 -5.84
N ASP A 258 1.78 3.45 -4.56
CA ASP A 258 0.97 4.04 -3.49
C ASP A 258 1.18 5.56 -3.39
N CYS A 259 2.42 6.04 -3.55
CA CYS A 259 2.71 7.46 -3.66
C CYS A 259 2.08 8.11 -4.89
N VAL A 260 2.10 7.47 -6.07
CA VAL A 260 1.42 7.99 -7.27
C VAL A 260 -0.08 8.14 -7.02
N VAL A 261 -0.73 7.09 -6.49
CA VAL A 261 -2.17 7.09 -6.23
C VAL A 261 -2.54 8.17 -5.20
N PHE A 262 -1.78 8.28 -4.11
CA PHE A 262 -2.17 9.11 -2.98
C PHE A 262 -1.65 10.55 -3.00
N VAL A 263 -0.44 10.75 -3.55
CA VAL A 263 0.20 12.07 -3.62
C VAL A 263 -0.05 12.70 -4.99
N ALA A 264 0.31 12.03 -6.08
CA ALA A 264 0.25 12.65 -7.42
C ALA A 264 -1.19 12.99 -7.85
N PHE A 265 -2.18 12.15 -7.51
CA PHE A 265 -3.59 12.41 -7.84
C PHE A 265 -4.35 13.24 -6.80
N SER A 266 -3.71 13.68 -5.73
CA SER A 266 -4.31 14.52 -4.69
C SER A 266 -3.79 15.94 -4.75
N SER A 267 -4.62 16.90 -5.17
CA SER A 267 -4.28 18.33 -5.15
C SER A 267 -3.78 18.81 -3.79
N TYR A 268 -4.44 18.39 -2.71
CA TYR A 268 -4.04 18.74 -1.35
C TYR A 268 -2.67 18.16 -0.97
N SER A 269 -2.40 16.89 -1.30
CA SER A 269 -1.10 16.27 -1.03
C SER A 269 0.01 16.94 -1.85
N ARG A 270 -0.25 17.28 -3.12
CA ARG A 270 0.68 18.02 -3.97
C ARG A 270 1.00 19.41 -3.43
N GLN A 271 0.00 20.13 -2.89
CA GLN A 271 0.23 21.44 -2.27
C GLN A 271 1.16 21.31 -1.06
N LYS A 272 0.91 20.36 -0.17
CA LYS A 272 1.79 20.10 0.99
C LYS A 272 3.19 19.63 0.59
N LEU A 273 3.31 18.87 -0.50
CA LEU A 273 4.62 18.52 -1.05
C LEU A 273 5.36 19.75 -1.60
N LYS A 274 4.66 20.66 -2.29
CA LYS A 274 5.24 21.94 -2.72
C LYS A 274 5.69 22.79 -1.53
N GLU A 275 4.91 22.85 -0.45
CA GLU A 275 5.30 23.55 0.79
C GLU A 275 6.55 22.93 1.46
N LEU A 276 6.87 21.66 1.20
CA LEU A 276 8.10 21.02 1.68
C LEU A 276 9.31 21.32 0.79
N VAL A 277 9.12 21.22 -0.53
CA VAL A 277 10.21 21.31 -1.52
C VAL A 277 10.56 22.76 -1.82
N CYS A 278 9.56 23.64 -1.92
CA CYS A 278 9.77 25.07 -2.05
C CYS A 278 9.85 25.68 -0.64
N CYS A 279 10.92 26.41 -0.35
CA CYS A 279 10.95 27.28 0.82
C CYS A 279 9.73 28.21 0.77
N LYS A 280 9.07 28.40 1.92
CA LYS A 280 7.93 29.30 2.08
C LYS A 280 8.21 30.66 1.40
N GLU A 281 7.43 31.01 0.38
CA GLU A 281 7.12 32.43 0.20
C GLU A 281 6.28 32.87 1.41
N PRO A 282 6.52 34.06 1.98
CA PRO A 282 5.66 34.58 3.04
C PRO A 282 4.27 34.75 2.45
N GLN A 283 3.31 33.93 2.89
CA GLN A 283 1.90 34.21 2.61
C GLN A 283 1.51 35.43 3.43
N ASP A 284 1.29 36.52 2.71
CA ASP A 284 0.68 37.72 3.22
C ASP A 284 -0.72 37.41 3.76
N SER A 285 -1.09 38.18 4.78
CA SER A 285 -2.12 37.85 5.75
C SER A 285 -3.53 38.13 5.23
N GLN A 286 -4.05 37.34 4.29
CA GLN A 286 -5.46 37.46 3.84
C GLN A 286 -6.09 36.11 3.47
N ASP A 287 -6.40 35.27 4.46
CA ASP A 287 -7.61 34.41 4.42
C ASP A 287 -8.00 33.74 5.77
N PHE A 288 -7.48 34.22 6.91
CA PHE A 288 -7.70 33.59 8.22
C PHE A 288 -8.92 34.12 8.99
N THR A 289 -9.91 34.69 8.29
CA THR A 289 -11.14 35.23 8.91
C THR A 289 -12.34 34.27 8.87
N HIS A 290 -12.14 33.00 8.50
CA HIS A 290 -13.23 32.00 8.46
C HIS A 290 -13.11 30.85 9.46
N THR A 291 -12.07 30.80 10.29
CA THR A 291 -11.83 29.65 11.20
C THR A 291 -12.10 29.96 12.67
N THR A 292 -12.23 31.22 13.07
CA THR A 292 -12.49 31.59 14.48
C THR A 292 -13.95 31.51 14.89
N SER A 293 -14.91 31.45 13.95
CA SER A 293 -16.33 31.24 14.30
C SER A 293 -16.70 29.76 14.53
N PHE A 294 -15.82 28.82 14.17
CA PHE A 294 -16.12 27.38 14.21
C PHE A 294 -15.89 26.74 15.59
N ASP A 295 -15.01 27.34 16.42
CA ASP A 295 -14.67 26.82 17.76
C ASP A 295 -15.58 27.32 18.89
N GLU A 296 -16.46 28.30 18.63
CA GLU A 296 -17.44 28.78 19.62
C GLU A 296 -18.79 28.05 19.56
N GLU A 297 -19.16 27.48 18.40
CA GLU A 297 -20.44 26.79 18.23
C GLU A 297 -20.38 25.32 18.66
N GLU A 298 -19.23 24.65 18.53
CA GLU A 298 -19.01 23.27 19.04
C GLU A 298 -18.83 23.22 20.57
N ARG A 299 -18.69 24.38 21.24
CA ARG A 299 -18.63 24.48 22.70
C ARG A 299 -19.99 24.75 23.35
N ARG A 300 -21.05 24.96 22.56
CA ARG A 300 -22.42 25.24 23.04
C ARG A 300 -23.43 24.12 22.75
N MET A 301 -22.99 22.98 22.22
CA MET A 301 -23.78 21.75 22.05
C MET A 301 -23.17 20.61 22.88
#